data_AF-A0A454D1J0-F1
#
_entry.id   AF-A0A454D1J0-F1
#
_cell.length_a   1.000
_cell.length_b   1.000
_cell.length_c   1.000
_cell.angle_alpha   90.00
_cell.angle_beta   90.00
_cell.angle_gamma   90.00
#
_symmetry.space_group_name_H-M   'P 1'
#
loop_
_entity.id
_entity.type
_entity.pdbx_description
1 polymer ?
#
loop_
_entity_poly.entity_id
_entity_poly.type
_entity_poly.pdbx_seq_one_letter_code
_entity_poly.pdbx_strand_id
1 'polypeptide(L)'
;MSPHSHTPSDPIATLDELKQCDGLAFGSPVWFGNMAAPLKHFWDQTTPLWVNGDLIDKPACVFTSSSSMHGGQETTLQSMMTPLLHHGMMVLGIPYSEPELHTTQSGGTPYGASSVGQEPSLTAEEIRLAQQLGKRLATTAKKLKGSQ
;
A
#
# COMPACT_ATOMS: atom_id res chain seq x y z
N MET A 1 -29.88 -1.70 25.17
CA MET A 1 -28.45 -1.88 24.93
C MET A 1 -27.86 -0.51 24.69
N SER A 2 -27.05 0.00 25.62
CA SER A 2 -26.44 1.32 25.47
C SER A 2 -25.41 1.28 24.34
N PRO A 3 -25.46 2.22 23.37
CA PRO A 3 -24.47 2.28 22.31
C PRO A 3 -23.13 2.61 22.96
N HIS A 4 -22.23 1.65 23.03
CA HIS A 4 -20.85 1.93 23.36
C HIS A 4 -20.30 2.70 22.16
N SER A 5 -20.24 4.03 22.27
CA SER A 5 -19.55 4.89 21.32
C SER A 5 -18.06 4.61 21.45
N HIS A 6 -17.60 3.53 20.82
CA HIS A 6 -16.19 3.34 20.57
C HIS A 6 -15.78 4.37 19.53
N THR A 7 -15.27 5.50 20.02
CA THR A 7 -14.47 6.39 19.18
C THR A 7 -13.24 5.57 18.76
N PRO A 8 -13.01 5.36 17.45
CA PRO A 8 -11.80 4.70 16.99
C PRO A 8 -10.59 5.48 17.52
N SER A 9 -9.64 4.78 18.15
CA SER A 9 -8.38 5.37 18.60
C SER A 9 -7.38 5.57 17.45
N ASP A 10 -7.60 4.89 16.34
CA ASP A 10 -6.71 4.91 15.19
C ASP A 10 -6.91 6.19 14.37
N PRO A 11 -5.84 6.76 13.81
CA PRO A 11 -5.95 7.93 12.93
C PRO A 11 -6.79 7.57 11.70
N ILE A 12 -7.77 8.43 11.38
CA ILE A 12 -8.64 8.27 10.22
C ILE A 12 -8.11 9.18 9.11
N ALA A 13 -7.69 8.57 8.00
CA ALA A 13 -7.27 9.32 6.82
C ALA A 13 -8.48 10.03 6.19
N THR A 14 -8.29 11.30 5.84
CA THR A 14 -9.28 12.13 5.15
C THR A 14 -8.98 12.27 3.66
N LEU A 15 -10.00 12.68 2.88
CA LEU A 15 -9.79 12.98 1.46
C LEU A 15 -8.87 14.17 1.24
N ASP A 16 -8.88 15.15 2.14
CA ASP A 16 -7.99 16.32 2.06
C ASP A 16 -6.53 15.94 2.32
N GLU A 17 -6.25 15.06 3.27
CA GLU A 17 -4.90 14.52 3.49
C GLU A 17 -4.43 13.71 2.28
N LEU A 18 -5.30 12.88 1.69
CA LEU A 18 -4.99 12.14 0.47
C LEU A 18 -4.70 13.10 -0.70
N LYS A 19 -5.48 14.17 -0.84
CA LYS A 19 -5.25 15.23 -1.83
C LYS A 19 -3.93 15.95 -1.61
N GLN A 20 -3.48 16.10 -0.37
CA GLN A 20 -2.25 16.85 -0.04
C GLN A 20 -1.00 15.97 -0.01
N CYS A 21 -1.11 14.64 -0.06
CA CYS A 21 0.06 13.77 -0.01
C CYS A 21 0.97 13.95 -1.23
N ASP A 22 2.29 13.92 -1.01
CA ASP A 22 3.30 13.92 -2.08
C ASP A 22 3.54 12.51 -2.67
N GLY A 23 3.07 11.47 -1.98
CA GLY A 23 3.13 10.08 -2.39
C GLY A 23 2.35 9.19 -1.43
N LEU A 24 1.90 8.03 -1.91
CA LEU A 24 0.98 7.15 -1.17
C LEU A 24 1.58 5.75 -0.96
N ALA A 25 1.65 5.30 0.29
CA ALA A 25 1.83 3.88 0.61
C ALA A 25 0.46 3.30 1.00
N PHE A 26 -0.11 2.45 0.13
CA PHE A 26 -1.48 1.95 0.26
C PHE A 26 -1.48 0.49 0.74
N GLY A 27 -2.00 0.25 1.95
CA GLY A 27 -1.83 -1.04 2.64
C GLY A 27 -3.13 -1.70 3.06
N SER A 28 -3.25 -3.01 2.82
CA SER A 28 -4.40 -3.81 3.28
C SER A 28 -3.99 -5.24 3.62
N PRO A 29 -4.54 -5.87 4.68
CA PRO A 29 -4.43 -7.32 4.83
C PRO A 29 -5.18 -8.01 3.68
N VAL A 30 -4.76 -9.22 3.35
CA VAL A 30 -5.41 -10.04 2.32
C VAL A 30 -6.79 -10.48 2.79
N TRP A 31 -7.80 -10.19 1.97
CA TRP A 31 -9.15 -10.70 2.11
C TRP A 31 -9.56 -11.40 0.81
N PHE A 32 -9.43 -12.73 0.77
CA PHE A 32 -9.69 -13.56 -0.42
C PHE A 32 -9.02 -13.03 -1.70
N GLY A 33 -7.73 -12.68 -1.61
CA GLY A 33 -6.96 -12.15 -2.74
C GLY A 33 -7.25 -10.70 -3.12
N ASN A 34 -8.01 -9.96 -2.29
CA ASN A 34 -8.33 -8.55 -2.46
C ASN A 34 -8.01 -7.75 -1.18
N MET A 35 -8.09 -6.42 -1.29
CA MET A 35 -8.03 -5.54 -0.11
C MET A 35 -9.25 -5.73 0.81
N ALA A 36 -9.09 -5.44 2.10
CA ALA A 36 -10.18 -5.46 3.05
C ALA A 36 -11.25 -4.40 2.73
N ALA A 37 -12.51 -4.72 3.06
CA ALA A 37 -13.65 -3.85 2.80
C ALA A 37 -13.52 -2.41 3.31
N PRO A 38 -12.94 -2.12 4.51
CA PRO A 38 -12.77 -0.74 4.97
C PRO A 38 -11.88 0.11 4.04
N LEU A 39 -10.79 -0.46 3.53
CA LEU A 39 -9.90 0.25 2.61
C LEU A 39 -10.58 0.49 1.26
N LYS A 40 -11.29 -0.52 0.76
CA LYS A 40 -12.09 -0.39 -0.47
C LYS A 40 -13.16 0.68 -0.32
N HIS A 41 -13.85 0.72 0.82
CA HIS A 41 -14.87 1.72 1.11
C HIS A 41 -14.29 3.14 1.15
N PHE A 42 -13.13 3.34 1.78
CA PHE A 42 -12.43 4.62 1.74
C PHE A 42 -12.07 5.01 0.29
N TRP A 43 -11.51 4.08 -0.48
CA TRP A 43 -11.13 4.35 -1.87
C TRP A 43 -12.33 4.69 -2.75
N ASP A 44 -13.50 4.07 -2.53
CA ASP A 44 -14.72 4.36 -3.30
C ASP A 44 -15.25 5.79 -3.07
N GLN A 45 -14.86 6.43 -1.97
CA GLN A 45 -15.20 7.84 -1.69
C GLN A 45 -14.33 8.84 -2.46
N THR A 46 -13.30 8.37 -3.18
CA THR A 46 -12.33 9.23 -3.89
C THR A 46 -12.80 9.74 -5.26
N THR A 47 -14.07 9.52 -5.62
CA THR A 47 -14.65 10.00 -6.90
C THR A 47 -14.39 11.50 -7.15
N PRO A 48 -14.54 12.42 -6.17
CA PRO A 48 -14.22 13.83 -6.39
C PRO A 48 -12.74 14.08 -6.73
N LEU A 49 -11.81 13.35 -6.10
CA LEU A 49 -10.37 13.44 -6.39
C LEU A 49 -10.05 12.93 -7.79
N TRP A 50 -10.73 11.87 -8.22
CA TRP A 50 -10.60 11.29 -9.56
C TRP A 50 -11.06 12.30 -10.63
N VAL A 51 -12.25 12.89 -10.47
CA VAL A 51 -12.79 13.89 -11.41
C VAL A 51 -11.87 15.10 -11.53
N ASN A 52 -11.28 15.54 -10.42
CA ASN A 52 -10.38 16.70 -10.39
C ASN A 52 -8.95 16.38 -10.87
N GLY A 53 -8.60 15.10 -11.04
CA GLY A 53 -7.22 14.69 -11.31
C GLY A 53 -6.26 14.95 -10.14
N ASP A 54 -6.76 15.03 -8.91
CA ASP A 54 -5.99 15.45 -7.73
C ASP A 54 -4.82 14.49 -7.38
N LEU A 55 -4.88 13.24 -7.87
CA LEU A 55 -3.88 12.21 -7.61
C LEU A 55 -2.98 11.88 -8.81
N ILE A 56 -3.19 12.54 -9.96
CA ILE A 56 -2.41 12.31 -11.18
C ILE A 56 -0.92 12.58 -10.91
N ASP A 57 -0.07 11.73 -11.47
CA ASP A 57 1.41 11.77 -11.39
C ASP A 57 2.01 11.64 -9.98
N LYS A 58 1.18 11.43 -8.95
CA LYS A 58 1.69 11.15 -7.61
C LYS A 58 2.22 9.71 -7.53
N PRO A 59 3.43 9.50 -6.98
CA PRO A 59 3.95 8.16 -6.82
C PRO A 59 3.18 7.40 -5.73
N ALA A 60 2.93 6.12 -5.98
CA ALA A 60 2.25 5.24 -5.05
C ALA A 60 2.93 3.87 -4.99
N CYS A 61 2.84 3.20 -3.85
CA CYS A 61 3.18 1.79 -3.71
C CYS A 61 2.11 1.06 -2.89
N VAL A 62 2.08 -0.26 -3.02
CA VAL A 62 1.14 -1.12 -2.28
C VAL A 62 1.89 -2.06 -1.34
N PHE A 63 1.25 -2.41 -0.22
CA PHE A 63 1.76 -3.44 0.70
C PHE A 63 0.63 -4.26 1.32
N THR A 64 0.92 -5.49 1.74
CA THR A 64 -0.11 -6.41 2.26
C THR A 64 0.39 -7.33 3.37
N SER A 65 -0.51 -8.08 3.98
CA SER A 65 -0.19 -9.17 4.90
C SER A 65 -1.16 -10.33 4.69
N SER A 66 -0.67 -11.56 4.76
CA SER A 66 -1.46 -12.78 4.52
C SER A 66 -1.24 -13.81 5.63
N SER A 67 -2.16 -14.76 5.78
CA SER A 67 -2.00 -15.86 6.76
C SER A 67 -1.24 -17.08 6.22
N SER A 68 -0.96 -17.13 4.91
CA SER A 68 -0.28 -18.26 4.28
C SER A 68 0.55 -17.80 3.09
N MET A 69 1.64 -18.53 2.79
CA MET A 69 2.65 -18.17 1.79
C MET A 69 2.08 -17.77 0.42
N HIS A 70 1.06 -18.47 -0.05
CA HIS A 70 0.41 -18.21 -1.34
C HIS A 70 -1.07 -17.84 -1.21
N GLY A 71 -1.46 -17.32 -0.03
CA GLY A 71 -2.84 -16.94 0.28
C GLY A 71 -3.30 -15.61 -0.33
N GLY A 72 -2.62 -15.11 -1.38
CA GLY A 72 -2.97 -13.85 -2.05
C GLY A 72 -2.00 -12.69 -1.82
N GLN A 73 -0.73 -12.96 -1.44
CA GLN A 73 0.30 -11.92 -1.33
C GLN A 73 0.42 -11.11 -2.62
N GLU A 74 0.52 -11.78 -3.77
CA GLU A 74 0.70 -11.12 -5.07
C GLU A 74 -0.61 -10.56 -5.62
N THR A 75 -1.69 -11.36 -5.61
CA THR A 75 -2.96 -10.99 -6.24
C THR A 75 -3.62 -9.80 -5.57
N THR A 76 -3.49 -9.67 -4.24
CA THR A 76 -4.00 -8.52 -3.49
C THR A 76 -3.24 -7.25 -3.87
N LEU A 77 -1.91 -7.32 -3.97
CA LEU A 77 -1.11 -6.18 -4.41
C LEU A 77 -1.46 -5.77 -5.84
N GLN A 78 -1.56 -6.74 -6.75
CA GLN A 78 -1.94 -6.48 -8.15
C GLN A 78 -3.33 -5.84 -8.26
N SER A 79 -4.33 -6.36 -7.55
CA SER A 79 -5.68 -5.79 -7.57
C SER A 79 -5.75 -4.41 -6.92
N MET A 80 -4.91 -4.14 -5.92
CA MET A 80 -4.74 -2.81 -5.32
C MET A 80 -4.07 -1.81 -6.27
N MET A 81 -3.25 -2.24 -7.24
CA MET A 81 -2.63 -1.32 -8.20
C MET A 81 -3.64 -0.76 -9.21
N THR A 82 -4.62 -1.57 -9.65
CA THR A 82 -5.63 -1.14 -10.63
C THR A 82 -6.33 0.17 -10.25
N PRO A 83 -6.91 0.34 -9.05
CA PRO A 83 -7.52 1.61 -8.67
C PRO A 83 -6.55 2.80 -8.67
N LEU A 84 -5.28 2.59 -8.33
CA LEU A 84 -4.26 3.65 -8.36
C LEU A 84 -3.97 4.10 -9.80
N LEU A 85 -3.89 3.15 -10.73
CA LEU A 85 -3.71 3.43 -12.17
C LEU A 85 -4.90 4.20 -12.74
N HIS A 86 -6.14 3.88 -12.34
CA HIS A 86 -7.34 4.63 -12.75
C HIS A 86 -7.34 6.08 -12.26
N HIS A 87 -6.66 6.37 -11.15
CA HIS A 87 -6.42 7.72 -10.64
C HIS A 87 -5.22 8.42 -11.30
N GLY A 88 -4.52 7.77 -12.22
CA GLY A 88 -3.34 8.32 -12.90
C GLY A 88 -2.08 8.36 -12.03
N MET A 89 -2.03 7.57 -10.95
CA MET A 89 -0.86 7.52 -10.06
C MET A 89 0.30 6.74 -10.68
N MET A 90 1.53 7.10 -10.31
CA MET A 90 2.75 6.39 -10.73
C MET A 90 3.04 5.23 -9.76
N VAL A 91 2.66 4.01 -10.15
CA VAL A 91 2.83 2.81 -9.31
C VAL A 91 4.30 2.36 -9.25
N LEU A 92 4.78 2.13 -8.02
CA LEU A 92 6.12 1.66 -7.70
C LEU A 92 6.05 0.31 -6.97
N GLY A 93 6.82 -0.66 -7.46
CA GLY A 93 7.11 -1.91 -6.77
C GLY A 93 8.50 -1.93 -6.13
N ILE A 94 8.93 -3.11 -5.69
CA ILE A 94 10.29 -3.36 -5.21
C ILE A 94 11.12 -3.93 -6.37
N PRO A 95 12.19 -3.26 -6.80
CA PRO A 95 13.06 -3.80 -7.84
C PRO A 95 13.89 -4.98 -7.32
N TYR A 96 14.17 -5.96 -8.17
CA TYR A 96 15.10 -7.08 -7.87
C TYR A 96 16.56 -6.65 -7.63
N SER A 97 16.88 -5.36 -7.73
CA SER A 97 18.13 -4.84 -7.17
C SER A 97 18.19 -4.94 -5.64
N GLU A 98 17.04 -5.14 -4.97
CA GLU A 98 16.98 -5.53 -3.56
C GLU A 98 17.20 -7.06 -3.46
N PRO A 99 18.37 -7.51 -2.95
CA PRO A 99 18.78 -8.91 -3.02
C PRO A 99 17.87 -9.83 -2.20
N GLU A 100 17.21 -9.32 -1.15
CA GLU A 100 16.32 -10.09 -0.30
C GLU A 100 15.10 -10.64 -1.07
N LEU A 101 14.70 -10.05 -2.21
CA LEU A 101 13.66 -10.62 -3.08
C LEU A 101 14.06 -11.96 -3.71
N HIS A 102 15.35 -12.26 -3.81
CA HIS A 102 15.82 -13.54 -4.36
C HIS A 102 15.86 -14.66 -3.31
N THR A 103 15.92 -14.31 -2.03
CA THR A 103 16.21 -15.26 -0.96
C THR A 103 15.09 -15.39 0.06
N THR A 104 14.16 -14.43 0.13
CA THR A 104 13.05 -14.47 1.07
C THR A 104 12.25 -15.77 0.93
N GLN A 105 11.94 -16.37 2.09
CA GLN A 105 11.08 -17.56 2.22
C GLN A 105 9.79 -17.23 2.97
N SER A 106 9.52 -15.95 3.21
CA SER A 106 8.37 -15.42 3.95
C SER A 106 7.59 -14.41 3.08
N GLY A 107 7.48 -13.16 3.53
CA GLY A 107 6.91 -12.07 2.76
C GLY A 107 7.94 -11.32 1.91
N GLY A 108 7.43 -10.44 1.05
CA GLY A 108 8.18 -9.71 0.04
C GLY A 108 7.88 -10.17 -1.37
N THR A 109 7.46 -9.23 -2.23
CA THR A 109 7.21 -9.49 -3.65
C THR A 109 7.74 -8.32 -4.50
N PRO A 110 8.01 -8.50 -5.80
CA PRO A 110 8.33 -7.36 -6.66
C PRO A 110 7.16 -6.36 -6.80
N TYR A 111 5.91 -6.78 -6.55
CA TYR A 111 4.73 -5.90 -6.61
C TYR A 111 4.66 -4.95 -5.42
N GLY A 112 5.24 -5.32 -4.28
CA GLY A 112 5.13 -4.58 -3.04
C GLY A 112 5.60 -5.38 -1.83
N ALA A 113 5.80 -4.70 -0.71
CA ALA A 113 6.13 -5.36 0.53
C ALA A 113 4.95 -6.21 1.00
N SER A 114 5.23 -7.40 1.48
CA SER A 114 4.20 -8.26 2.08
C SER A 114 4.75 -8.93 3.32
N SER A 115 3.85 -9.40 4.19
CA SER A 115 4.21 -10.31 5.28
C SER A 115 3.34 -11.55 5.31
N VAL A 116 3.87 -12.61 5.91
CA VAL A 116 3.13 -13.84 6.19
C VAL A 116 3.03 -14.04 7.70
N GLY A 117 1.81 -14.02 8.24
CA GLY A 117 1.52 -14.13 9.67
C GLY A 117 1.74 -15.51 10.28
N GLN A 118 2.75 -16.25 9.83
CA GLN A 118 3.19 -17.51 10.42
C GLN A 118 4.05 -17.29 11.67
N GLU A 119 4.74 -16.15 11.74
CA GLU A 119 5.61 -15.79 12.85
C GLU A 119 5.00 -14.68 13.73
N PRO A 120 5.35 -14.59 15.04
CA PRO A 120 4.85 -13.54 15.95
C PRO A 120 5.30 -12.12 15.56
N SER A 121 6.37 -12.02 14.77
CA SER A 121 7.00 -10.77 14.36
C SER A 121 7.46 -10.85 12.92
N LEU A 122 7.63 -9.67 12.30
CA LEU A 122 8.22 -9.59 10.96
C LEU A 122 9.65 -10.14 10.93
N THR A 123 9.96 -10.86 9.87
CA THR A 123 11.32 -11.33 9.54
C THR A 123 12.22 -10.16 9.12
N ALA A 124 13.54 -10.39 9.13
CA ALA A 124 14.51 -9.37 8.74
C ALA A 124 14.33 -8.95 7.28
N GLU A 125 14.02 -9.91 6.40
CA GLU A 125 13.75 -9.70 4.98
C GLU A 125 12.49 -8.86 4.77
N GLU A 126 11.38 -9.18 5.44
CA GLU A 126 10.13 -8.40 5.36
C GLU A 126 10.33 -6.95 5.81
N ILE A 127 11.05 -6.74 6.93
CA ILE A 127 11.39 -5.40 7.43
C ILE A 127 12.22 -4.65 6.40
N ARG A 128 13.26 -5.30 5.87
CA ARG A 128 14.19 -4.69 4.91
C ARG A 128 13.47 -4.29 3.63
N LEU A 129 12.67 -5.18 3.06
CA LEU A 129 11.92 -4.94 1.82
C LEU A 129 10.88 -3.83 2.01
N ALA A 130 10.18 -3.78 3.15
CA ALA A 130 9.27 -2.69 3.48
C ALA A 130 9.99 -1.34 3.58
N GLN A 131 11.16 -1.31 4.24
CA GLN A 131 11.97 -0.09 4.35
C GLN A 131 12.47 0.41 3.00
N GLN A 132 12.90 -0.50 2.10
CA GLN A 132 13.37 -0.12 0.77
C GLN A 132 12.24 0.39 -0.12
N LEU A 133 11.05 -0.22 -0.04
CA LEU A 133 9.86 0.29 -0.72
C LEU A 133 9.50 1.70 -0.24
N GLY A 134 9.49 1.92 1.07
CA GLY A 134 9.24 3.24 1.66
C GLY A 134 10.29 4.28 1.25
N LYS A 135 11.57 3.92 1.27
CA LYS A 135 12.67 4.78 0.80
C LYS A 135 12.52 5.14 -0.68
N ARG A 136 12.16 4.17 -1.53
CA ARG A 136 11.92 4.37 -2.95
C ARG A 136 10.75 5.33 -3.19
N LEU A 137 9.63 5.13 -2.49
CA LEU A 137 8.46 6.02 -2.57
C LEU A 137 8.85 7.45 -2.19
N ALA A 138 9.44 7.65 -1.01
CA ALA A 138 9.81 8.96 -0.50
C ALA A 138 10.84 9.69 -1.39
N THR A 139 11.83 8.95 -1.90
CA THR A 139 12.83 9.51 -2.82
C THR A 139 12.19 9.94 -4.14
N THR A 140 11.25 9.15 -4.66
CA THR A 140 10.54 9.47 -5.91
C THR A 140 9.64 10.69 -5.73
N ALA A 141 8.84 10.73 -4.65
CA ALA A 141 8.01 11.89 -4.29
C ALA A 141 8.84 13.17 -4.19
N LYS A 142 9.98 13.13 -3.49
CA LYS A 142 10.88 14.28 -3.36
C LYS A 142 11.43 14.78 -4.70
N LYS A 143 11.78 13.87 -5.61
CA LYS A 143 12.30 14.23 -6.95
C LYS A 143 11.23 14.88 -7.82
N LEU A 144 10.02 14.32 -7.82
CA LEU A 144 8.90 14.84 -8.60
C LEU A 144 8.44 16.21 -8.08
N LYS A 145 8.40 16.41 -6.77
CA LYS A 145 8.05 17.70 -6.15
C LYS A 145 9.06 18.80 -6.47
N GLY A 146 10.34 18.47 -6.63
CA GLY A 146 11.37 19.44 -7.05
C GLY A 146 11.39 19.73 -8.55
N SER A 147 10.53 19.05 -9.34
CA SER A 147 10.44 19.19 -10.80
C SER A 147 9.13 19.88 -11.25
N GLN A 148 8.24 20.21 -10.31
CA GLN A 148 7.05 21.05 -10.50
C GLN A 148 7.36 22.46 -10.04
#